data_AF-A0A7S4EF97-F1
#
_entry.id   AF-A0A7S4EF97-F1
#
_cell.length_a   1.000
_cell.length_b   1.000
_cell.length_c   1.000
_cell.angle_alpha   90.00
_cell.angle_beta   90.00
_cell.angle_gamma   90.00
#
_symmetry.space_group_name_H-M   'P 1'
#
loop_
_entity.id
_entity.type
_entity.pdbx_description
1 polymer ?
#
loop_
_entity_poly.entity_id
_entity_poly.type
_entity_poly.pdbx_seq_one_letter_code
_entity_poly.pdbx_strand_id
1 'polypeptide(L)'
;MGADELMGGYGRHRKAYEKGGWEELQKELTMDQNRLWERNCGRDDRLCSDHGREARFPFLDAHVVRFLQEGMASEDGLVCDFTLPPGVGDKQILRLVAERLGLEHASGLVKRAIQFGSRISHLSDTKRFGSRRKAKGAMKI
;
A
#
# COMPACT_ATOMS: atom_id res chain seq x y z
N MET A 1 4.57 -6.18 -4.51
CA MET A 1 4.23 -4.77 -4.79
C MET A 1 2.82 -4.70 -5.38
N GLY A 2 2.13 -3.56 -5.33
CA GLY A 2 0.85 -3.34 -6.02
C GLY A 2 -0.39 -3.44 -5.13
N ALA A 3 -0.38 -4.30 -4.12
CA ALA A 3 -1.56 -4.54 -3.29
C ALA A 3 -2.04 -3.28 -2.55
N ASP A 4 -1.13 -2.47 -2.02
CA ASP A 4 -1.51 -1.26 -1.27
C ASP A 4 -2.01 -0.16 -2.21
N GLU A 5 -1.43 -0.02 -3.40
CA GLU A 5 -1.80 0.97 -4.43
C GLU A 5 -3.14 0.65 -5.10
N LEU A 6 -3.43 -0.65 -5.32
CA LEU A 6 -4.65 -1.09 -6.01
C LEU A 6 -5.85 -1.24 -5.07
N MET A 7 -5.63 -1.53 -3.79
CA MET A 7 -6.69 -1.93 -2.85
C MET A 7 -6.79 -1.05 -1.60
N GLY A 8 -6.26 0.18 -1.60
CA GLY A 8 -6.50 1.07 -0.45
C GLY A 8 -5.61 0.81 0.77
N GLY A 9 -4.37 0.34 0.61
CA GLY A 9 -3.52 -0.09 1.74
C GLY A 9 -2.74 1.01 2.47
N TYR A 10 -2.64 2.23 1.91
CA TYR A 10 -1.91 3.33 2.56
C TYR A 10 -2.83 4.17 3.45
N GLY A 11 -2.32 4.60 4.62
CA GLY A 11 -3.09 5.48 5.52
C GLY A 11 -3.49 6.83 4.91
N ARG A 12 -2.83 7.26 3.82
CA ARG A 12 -3.25 8.46 3.07
C ARG A 12 -4.53 8.26 2.27
N HIS A 13 -4.86 7.02 1.88
CA HIS A 13 -6.12 6.70 1.20
C HIS A 13 -7.31 6.93 2.12
N ARG A 14 -7.20 6.49 3.38
CA ARG A 14 -8.19 6.81 4.43
C ARG A 14 -8.34 8.32 4.60
N LYS A 15 -7.24 9.07 4.68
CA LYS A 15 -7.30 10.54 4.79
C LYS A 15 -7.94 11.21 3.57
N ALA A 16 -7.69 10.70 2.37
CA ALA A 16 -8.33 11.18 1.15
C ALA A 16 -9.85 10.95 1.21
N TYR A 17 -10.27 9.76 1.64
CA TYR A 17 -11.68 9.45 1.88
C TYR A 17 -12.31 10.35 2.96
N GLU A 18 -11.65 10.54 4.10
CA GLU A 18 -12.13 11.44 5.17
C GLU A 18 -12.26 12.90 4.69
N LYS A 19 -11.44 13.32 3.71
CA LYS A 19 -11.45 14.67 3.17
C LYS A 19 -12.58 14.92 2.17
N GLY A 20 -12.91 13.96 1.31
CA GLY A 20 -13.87 14.18 0.22
C GLY A 20 -14.52 12.92 -0.33
N GLY A 21 -14.65 11.88 0.50
CA GLY A 21 -15.33 10.64 0.17
C GLY A 21 -14.67 9.87 -0.97
N TRP A 22 -15.50 9.15 -1.72
CA TRP A 22 -15.07 8.26 -2.81
C TRP A 22 -14.33 8.98 -3.93
N GLU A 23 -14.75 10.20 -4.27
CA GLU A 23 -14.13 10.96 -5.35
C GLU A 23 -12.66 11.29 -5.04
N GLU A 24 -12.38 11.80 -3.83
CA GLU A 24 -11.00 12.11 -3.42
C GLU A 24 -10.17 10.84 -3.24
N LEU A 25 -10.76 9.75 -2.74
CA LEU A 25 -10.09 8.46 -2.66
C LEU A 25 -9.69 7.96 -4.06
N GLN A 26 -10.59 8.02 -5.04
CA GLN A 26 -10.32 7.55 -6.40
C GLN A 26 -9.20 8.37 -7.06
N LYS A 27 -9.16 9.69 -6.84
CA LYS A 27 -8.05 10.55 -7.29
C LYS A 27 -6.73 10.11 -6.68
N GLU A 28 -6.69 9.85 -5.38
CA GLU A 28 -5.48 9.42 -4.67
C GLU A 28 -4.98 8.06 -5.16
N LEU A 29 -5.88 7.08 -5.32
CA LEU A 29 -5.56 5.74 -5.86
C LEU A 29 -5.05 5.82 -7.30
N THR A 30 -5.68 6.62 -8.15
CA THR A 30 -5.29 6.82 -9.55
C THR A 30 -3.89 7.45 -9.63
N MET A 31 -3.62 8.44 -8.79
CA MET A 31 -2.30 9.08 -8.69
C MET A 31 -1.20 8.09 -8.28
N ASP A 32 -1.48 7.20 -7.32
CA ASP A 32 -0.58 6.13 -6.92
C ASP A 32 -0.30 5.15 -8.07
N GLN A 33 -1.34 4.71 -8.78
CA GLN A 33 -1.21 3.81 -9.94
C GLN A 33 -0.36 4.43 -11.05
N ASN A 34 -0.61 5.69 -11.40
CA ASN A 34 0.12 6.40 -12.46
C ASN A 34 1.61 6.56 -12.18
N ARG A 35 1.99 6.59 -10.89
CA ARG A 35 3.38 6.81 -10.44
C ARG A 35 4.06 5.52 -9.99
N LEU A 36 3.34 4.40 -9.97
CA LEU A 36 3.82 3.13 -9.46
C LEU A 36 5.09 2.66 -10.20
N TRP A 37 5.09 2.78 -11.53
CA TRP A 37 6.19 2.34 -12.38
C TRP A 37 7.49 3.10 -12.08
N GLU A 38 7.42 4.42 -11.91
CA GLU A 38 8.60 5.26 -11.68
C GLU A 38 9.10 5.15 -10.23
N ARG A 39 8.17 5.14 -9.27
CA ARG A 39 8.50 5.22 -7.83
C ARG A 39 8.89 3.86 -7.26
N ASN A 40 7.96 2.91 -7.32
CA ASN A 40 8.09 1.63 -6.61
C ASN A 40 8.77 0.61 -7.51
N CYS A 41 8.22 0.37 -8.71
CA CYS A 41 8.79 -0.62 -9.62
C CYS A 41 10.21 -0.21 -10.05
N GLY A 42 10.43 1.05 -10.43
CA GLY A 42 11.75 1.52 -10.84
C GLY A 42 12.81 1.45 -9.74
N ARG A 43 12.43 1.59 -8.46
CA ARG A 43 13.36 1.36 -7.33
C ARG A 43 13.66 -0.12 -7.16
N ASP A 44 12.61 -0.95 -7.12
CA ASP A 44 12.74 -2.37 -6.81
C ASP A 44 13.44 -3.12 -7.96
N ASP A 45 13.17 -2.75 -9.20
CA ASP A 45 13.81 -3.30 -10.40
C ASP A 45 15.33 -3.06 -10.41
N ARG A 46 15.77 -1.82 -10.17
CA ARG A 46 17.21 -1.50 -10.10
C ARG A 46 17.93 -2.32 -9.04
N LEU A 47 17.32 -2.50 -7.86
CA LEU A 47 17.91 -3.27 -6.77
C LEU A 47 17.96 -4.78 -7.09
N CYS A 48 16.88 -5.33 -7.66
CA CYS A 48 16.84 -6.75 -8.02
C CYS A 48 17.79 -7.09 -9.17
N SER A 49 17.81 -6.26 -10.21
CA SER A 49 18.65 -6.43 -11.40
C SER A 49 20.14 -6.33 -11.08
N ASP A 50 20.54 -5.45 -10.16
CA ASP A 50 21.93 -5.37 -9.65
C ASP A 50 22.41 -6.68 -9.01
N HIS A 51 21.48 -7.50 -8.51
CA HIS A 51 21.77 -8.80 -7.92
C HIS A 51 21.51 -9.99 -8.86
N GLY A 52 21.27 -9.73 -10.17
CA GLY A 52 20.92 -10.76 -11.14
C GLY A 52 19.63 -11.50 -10.80
N ARG A 53 18.68 -10.82 -10.13
CA ARG A 53 17.39 -11.37 -9.74
C ARG A 53 16.27 -10.68 -10.49
N GLU A 54 15.24 -11.45 -10.81
CA GLU A 54 14.01 -10.93 -11.40
C GLU A 54 12.89 -10.97 -10.34
N ALA A 55 12.28 -9.82 -10.05
CA ALA A 55 11.13 -9.75 -9.16
C ALA A 55 9.83 -10.06 -9.90
N ARG A 56 8.95 -10.86 -9.29
CA ARG A 56 7.59 -11.12 -9.79
C ARG A 56 6.59 -10.39 -8.91
N PHE A 57 5.62 -9.72 -9.53
CA PHE A 57 4.61 -8.93 -8.83
C PHE A 57 3.20 -9.40 -9.18
N PRO A 58 2.68 -10.47 -8.54
CA PRO A 58 1.38 -11.07 -8.90
C PRO A 58 0.19 -10.09 -8.85
N PHE A 59 0.20 -9.12 -7.94
CA PHE A 59 -0.85 -8.10 -7.86
C PHE A 59 -0.83 -7.11 -9.05
N LEU A 60 0.26 -7.06 -9.81
CA LEU A 60 0.39 -6.24 -11.01
C LEU A 60 0.15 -7.05 -12.30
N ASP A 61 -0.32 -8.29 -12.17
CA ASP A 61 -0.82 -9.03 -13.31
C ASP A 61 -1.99 -8.29 -13.97
N ALA A 62 -2.02 -8.25 -15.30
CA ALA A 62 -2.99 -7.47 -16.06
C ALA A 62 -4.44 -7.87 -15.75
N HIS A 63 -4.71 -9.16 -15.54
CA HIS A 63 -6.05 -9.64 -15.20
C HIS A 63 -6.44 -9.24 -13.77
N VAL A 64 -5.50 -9.30 -12.82
CA VAL A 64 -5.73 -8.86 -11.44
C VAL A 64 -6.01 -7.36 -11.38
N VAL A 65 -5.20 -6.55 -12.07
CA VAL A 65 -5.39 -5.10 -12.13
C VAL A 65 -6.74 -4.77 -12.74
N ARG A 66 -7.09 -5.38 -13.87
CA ARG A 66 -8.37 -5.17 -14.54
C ARG A 66 -9.55 -5.52 -13.62
N PHE A 67 -9.50 -6.69 -12.98
CA PHE A 67 -10.54 -7.14 -12.05
C PHE A 67 -10.75 -6.16 -10.89
N LEU A 68 -9.66 -5.66 -10.30
CA LEU A 68 -9.73 -4.68 -9.21
C LEU A 68 -10.27 -3.32 -9.68
N GLN A 69 -9.90 -2.87 -10.88
CA GLN A 69 -10.41 -1.61 -11.46
C GLN A 69 -11.90 -1.70 -11.78
N GLU A 70 -12.35 -2.83 -12.34
CA GLU A 70 -13.78 -3.09 -12.58
C GLU A 70 -14.57 -3.13 -11.26
N GLY A 71 -14.04 -3.79 -10.23
CA GLY A 71 -14.65 -3.83 -8.91
C GLY A 71 -14.74 -2.46 -8.22
N MET A 72 -13.70 -1.63 -8.35
CA MET A 72 -13.71 -0.24 -7.86
C MET A 72 -14.77 0.61 -8.57
N ALA A 73 -15.06 0.33 -9.84
CA ALA A 73 -16.03 1.09 -10.63
C ALA A 73 -17.47 0.59 -10.45
N SER A 74 -17.67 -0.68 -10.05
CA SER A 74 -18.99 -1.28 -9.93
C SER A 74 -19.70 -0.95 -8.62
N GLU A 75 -18.97 -0.94 -7.51
CA GLU A 75 -19.55 -0.79 -6.18
C GLU A 75 -18.55 -0.21 -5.18
N ASP A 76 -18.94 0.89 -4.56
CA ASP A 76 -18.21 1.51 -3.44
C ASP A 76 -18.07 0.50 -2.29
N GLY A 77 -16.85 0.38 -1.74
CA GLY A 77 -16.58 -0.52 -0.61
C GLY A 77 -16.18 -1.94 -0.99
N LEU A 78 -16.38 -2.38 -2.24
CA LEU A 78 -16.06 -3.75 -2.64
C LEU A 78 -14.56 -4.07 -2.49
N VAL A 79 -13.70 -3.18 -2.95
CA VAL A 79 -12.24 -3.36 -2.94
C VAL A 79 -11.61 -2.82 -1.65
N CYS A 80 -12.09 -1.68 -1.17
CA CYS A 80 -11.76 -1.10 0.12
C CYS A 80 -12.90 -0.22 0.61
N ASP A 81 -13.20 -0.24 1.92
CA ASP A 81 -14.25 0.56 2.55
C ASP A 81 -13.71 1.37 3.74
N PHE A 82 -13.49 2.66 3.55
CA PHE A 82 -12.96 3.50 4.63
C PHE A 82 -14.02 3.98 5.63
N THR A 83 -15.30 3.63 5.46
CA THR A 83 -16.30 3.79 6.53
C THR A 83 -16.03 2.86 7.70
N LEU A 84 -15.36 1.72 7.43
CA LEU A 84 -14.97 0.75 8.44
C LEU A 84 -13.66 1.14 9.13
N PRO A 85 -13.40 0.63 10.35
CA PRO A 85 -12.16 0.89 11.08
C PRO A 85 -10.89 0.42 10.34
N PRO A 86 -9.71 0.98 10.67
CA PRO A 86 -8.43 0.46 10.19
C PRO A 86 -8.25 -1.02 10.55
N GLY A 87 -7.76 -1.82 9.61
CA GLY A 87 -7.62 -3.26 9.75
C GLY A 87 -8.83 -4.06 9.28
N VAL A 88 -9.93 -3.39 8.93
CA VAL A 88 -11.15 -4.02 8.43
C VAL A 88 -11.40 -3.60 6.99
N GLY A 89 -11.53 -2.30 6.76
CA GLY A 89 -11.94 -1.77 5.46
C GLY A 89 -10.83 -1.50 4.45
N ASP A 90 -9.60 -1.25 4.90
CA ASP A 90 -8.45 -1.14 3.98
C ASP A 90 -8.14 -2.51 3.37
N LYS A 91 -7.99 -2.59 2.05
CA LYS A 91 -7.76 -3.85 1.33
C LYS A 91 -8.82 -4.90 1.60
N GLN A 92 -10.07 -4.48 1.76
CA GLN A 92 -11.22 -5.33 2.08
C GLN A 92 -11.26 -6.61 1.24
N ILE A 93 -11.17 -6.49 -0.09
CA ILE A 93 -11.22 -7.67 -0.97
C ILE A 93 -10.08 -8.67 -0.69
N LEU A 94 -8.88 -8.16 -0.39
CA LEU A 94 -7.74 -9.02 -0.03
C LEU A 94 -7.93 -9.68 1.32
N ARG A 95 -8.54 -9.00 2.30
CA ARG A 95 -8.84 -9.56 3.62
C ARG A 95 -9.88 -10.68 3.51
N LEU A 96 -10.93 -10.48 2.72
CA LEU A 96 -11.94 -11.51 2.43
C LEU A 96 -11.32 -12.75 1.76
N VAL A 97 -10.42 -12.56 0.80
CA VAL A 97 -9.68 -13.68 0.18
C VAL A 97 -8.79 -14.38 1.19
N ALA A 98 -8.07 -13.63 2.03
CA ALA A 98 -7.22 -14.21 3.07
C ALA A 98 -8.04 -15.05 4.07
N GLU A 99 -9.21 -14.58 4.50
CA GLU A 99 -10.12 -15.32 5.37
C GLU A 99 -10.62 -16.61 4.72
N ARG A 100 -11.02 -16.56 3.44
CA ARG A 100 -11.43 -17.75 2.68
C ARG A 100 -10.32 -18.79 2.54
N LEU A 101 -9.06 -18.36 2.62
CA LEU A 101 -7.88 -19.22 2.61
C LEU A 101 -7.45 -19.68 4.02
N GLY A 102 -8.21 -19.34 5.08
CA GLY A 102 -7.91 -19.70 6.46
C GLY A 102 -6.82 -18.84 7.12
N LEU A 103 -6.46 -17.69 6.54
CA LEU A 103 -5.44 -16.77 7.05
C LEU A 103 -6.03 -15.72 8.00
N GLU A 104 -6.87 -16.16 8.94
CA GLU A 104 -7.67 -15.30 9.83
C GLU A 104 -6.83 -14.28 10.62
N HIS A 105 -5.68 -14.71 11.14
CA HIS A 105 -4.81 -13.79 11.87
C HIS A 105 -4.24 -12.70 10.96
N ALA A 106 -3.79 -13.09 9.75
CA ALA A 106 -3.19 -12.15 8.81
C ALA A 106 -4.23 -11.20 8.19
N SER A 107 -5.46 -11.67 8.00
CA SER A 107 -6.57 -10.87 7.43
C SER A 107 -6.99 -9.71 8.33
N GLY A 108 -6.68 -9.72 9.62
CA GLY A 108 -6.95 -8.63 10.56
C GLY A 108 -5.79 -7.64 10.76
N LEU A 109 -4.60 -7.91 10.22
CA LEU A 109 -3.43 -7.06 10.48
C LEU A 109 -3.53 -5.72 9.75
N VAL A 110 -3.38 -4.62 10.49
CA VAL A 110 -3.29 -3.27 9.90
C VAL A 110 -1.97 -3.14 9.14
N LYS A 111 -2.02 -2.57 7.94
CA LYS A 111 -0.86 -2.37 7.08
C LYS A 111 0.25 -1.61 7.81
N ARG A 112 1.45 -2.19 7.83
CA ARG A 112 2.68 -1.55 8.30
C ARG A 112 3.79 -1.75 7.27
N ALA A 113 4.45 -0.67 6.85
CA ALA A 113 5.57 -0.79 5.92
C ALA A 113 6.75 -1.51 6.59
N ILE A 114 7.50 -2.30 5.81
CA ILE A 114 8.55 -3.20 6.32
C ILE A 114 9.57 -2.44 7.17
N GLN A 115 9.96 -1.22 6.78
CA GLN A 115 10.94 -0.44 7.52
C GLN A 115 10.46 -0.01 8.92
N PHE A 116 9.14 0.14 9.10
CA PHE A 116 8.52 0.45 10.38
C PHE A 116 8.20 -0.81 11.18
N GLY A 117 7.88 -1.92 10.49
CA GLY A 117 7.67 -3.23 11.11
C GLY A 117 8.96 -3.78 11.73
N SER A 118 10.04 -3.77 10.95
CA SER A 118 11.39 -4.22 11.35
C SER A 118 12.12 -3.25 12.28
N ARG A 119 11.59 -2.04 12.48
CA ARG A 119 12.24 -0.93 13.20
C ARG A 119 13.57 -0.46 12.57
N ILE A 120 13.90 -0.89 11.35
CA ILE A 120 15.15 -0.47 10.69
C ILE A 120 15.21 1.05 10.48
N SER A 121 14.05 1.72 10.32
CA SER A 121 13.99 3.17 10.23
C SER A 121 14.57 3.86 11.47
N HIS A 122 14.42 3.26 12.65
CA HIS A 122 15.00 3.82 13.88
C HIS A 122 16.52 3.74 13.90
N LEU A 123 17.08 2.66 13.34
CA LEU A 123 18.53 2.48 13.23
C LEU A 123 19.11 3.46 12.21
N SER A 124 18.45 3.60 11.05
CA SER A 124 18.86 4.56 10.03
C SER A 124 18.78 6.01 10.55
N ASP A 125 17.70 6.37 11.24
CA ASP A 125 17.50 7.73 11.76
C ASP A 125 18.53 8.08 12.83
N THR A 126 18.83 7.16 13.75
CA THR A 126 19.88 7.37 14.75
C THR A 126 21.26 7.49 14.10
N LYS A 127 21.58 6.64 13.12
CA LYS A 127 22.88 6.69 12.42
C LYS A 127 23.05 7.99 11.62
N ARG A 128 21.97 8.47 11.00
CA ARG A 128 22.02 9.60 10.05
C ARG A 128 21.84 10.96 10.74
N PHE A 129 21.06 11.03 11.82
CA PHE A 129 20.71 12.29 12.50
C PHE A 129 21.14 12.33 13.98
N GLY A 130 21.81 11.30 14.49
CA GLY A 130 22.25 11.17 15.89
C GLY A 130 21.11 10.97 16.90
N SER A 131 19.85 11.21 16.51
CA SER A 131 18.66 11.00 17.34
C SER A 131 17.39 10.93 16.50
N ARG A 132 16.48 10.03 16.89
CA ARG A 132 15.15 9.86 16.30
C ARG A 132 14.30 11.13 16.31
N ARG A 133 14.52 12.03 17.29
CA ARG A 133 13.76 13.29 17.40
C ARG A 133 14.15 14.28 16.32
N LYS A 134 15.40 14.24 15.84
CA LYS A 134 15.94 15.15 14.82
C LYS A 134 15.52 14.76 13.40
N ALA A 135 15.13 13.51 13.16
CA ALA A 135 14.67 13.02 11.86
C ALA A 135 13.28 13.53 11.44
N LYS A 136 12.53 14.21 12.33
CA LYS A 136 11.14 14.65 12.07
C LYS A 136 11.01 15.94 11.26
N GLY A 137 12.10 16.63 10.96
CA GLY A 137 12.08 17.90 10.21
C GLY A 137 12.95 17.82 8.96
N ALA A 138 12.36 18.08 7.80
CA ALA A 138 13.05 18.34 6.53
C ALA A 138 14.02 17.25 6.06
N MET A 139 13.50 16.17 5.49
CA MET A 139 14.08 15.38 4.38
C MET A 139 13.37 14.03 4.30
N LYS A 140 12.19 14.01 3.68
CA LYS A 140 11.68 12.80 3.05
C LYS A 140 12.13 12.86 1.59
N ILE A 141 13.07 12.00 1.21
CA ILE A 141 13.32 11.67 -0.20
C ILE A 141 12.13 10.82 -0.66
#